data_AF-L8HE84-F1
#
_entry.id   AF-L8HE84-F1
#
_cell.length_a   1.000
_cell.length_b   1.000
_cell.length_c   1.000
_cell.angle_alpha   90.00
_cell.angle_beta   90.00
_cell.angle_gamma   90.00
#
_symmetry.space_group_name_H-M   'P 1'
#
loop_
_entity.id
_entity.type
_entity.pdbx_description
1 polymer ?
#
loop_
_entity_poly.entity_id
_entity_poly.type
_entity_poly.pdbx_seq_one_letter_code
_entity_poly.pdbx_strand_id
1 'polypeptide(L)'
;MDEMEQHADSFKDHDVAFCTFGTTRKDAGSAEAFVKIDHGYTVKFGSLCKDHGVKHFHLLTSMGSNPNSWFLYPKTKGQNEEDIKEMDFARTTIWRPGLLGRGDKARLVEKLAKYVSSEMPVARLAHAMRLHAEHILENDESPKVEIFGNKEINAIAKE
;
A
#
# COMPACT_ATOMS: atom_id res chain seq x y z
N MET A 1 1.16 -14.24 -9.93
CA MET A 1 1.11 -12.78 -10.17
C MET A 1 1.15 -12.44 -11.64
N ASP A 2 2.06 -13.02 -12.44
CA ASP A 2 2.08 -12.80 -13.89
C ASP A 2 0.72 -13.16 -14.56
N GLU A 3 0.06 -14.20 -14.05
CA GLU A 3 -1.22 -14.72 -14.56
C GLU A 3 -2.46 -14.18 -13.83
N MET A 4 -2.41 -13.02 -13.14
CA MET A 4 -3.58 -12.48 -12.41
C MET A 4 -4.85 -12.39 -13.27
N GLU A 5 -4.71 -12.09 -14.57
CA GLU A 5 -5.83 -12.01 -15.52
C GLU A 5 -6.54 -13.35 -15.71
N GLN A 6 -5.84 -14.47 -15.59
CA GLN A 6 -6.45 -15.81 -15.69
C GLN A 6 -7.34 -16.13 -14.48
N HIS A 7 -7.25 -15.31 -13.44
CA HIS A 7 -8.04 -15.42 -12.21
C HIS A 7 -8.97 -14.21 -12.03
N ALA A 8 -9.41 -13.58 -13.13
CA ALA A 8 -10.31 -12.42 -13.11
C ALA A 8 -11.57 -12.61 -12.25
N ASP A 9 -12.13 -13.83 -12.23
CA ASP A 9 -13.30 -14.14 -11.39
C ASP A 9 -13.04 -13.97 -9.89
N SER A 10 -11.79 -14.06 -9.43
CA SER A 10 -11.41 -13.84 -8.02
C SER A 10 -11.48 -12.38 -7.58
N PHE A 11 -11.79 -11.45 -8.50
CA PHE A 11 -11.92 -10.02 -8.21
C PHE A 11 -13.38 -9.55 -8.12
N LYS A 12 -14.34 -10.43 -8.43
CA LYS A 12 -15.78 -10.14 -8.37
C LYS A 12 -16.28 -10.18 -6.93
N ASP A 13 -17.41 -9.51 -6.69
CA ASP A 13 -18.14 -9.54 -5.41
C ASP A 13 -17.29 -9.07 -4.21
N HIS A 14 -16.46 -8.05 -4.43
CA HIS A 14 -15.62 -7.43 -3.41
C HIS A 14 -15.81 -5.91 -3.35
N ASP A 15 -16.06 -5.37 -2.16
CA ASP A 15 -16.23 -3.93 -1.96
C ASP A 15 -14.89 -3.19 -1.78
N VAL A 16 -13.92 -3.85 -1.13
CA VAL A 16 -12.65 -3.28 -0.69
C VAL A 16 -11.47 -4.15 -1.12
N ALA A 17 -10.41 -3.54 -1.65
CA ALA A 17 -9.14 -4.20 -1.94
C ALA A 17 -7.98 -3.59 -1.14
N PHE A 18 -7.07 -4.45 -0.66
CA PHE A 18 -5.83 -4.03 0.00
C PHE A 18 -4.62 -4.47 -0.82
N CYS A 19 -3.92 -3.52 -1.42
CA CYS A 19 -2.64 -3.78 -2.09
C CYS A 19 -1.47 -3.58 -1.12
N THR A 20 -0.85 -4.69 -0.72
CA THR A 20 0.32 -4.71 0.17
C THR A 20 1.58 -5.25 -0.53
N PHE A 21 1.59 -5.25 -1.86
CA PHE A 21 2.75 -5.66 -2.62
C PHE A 21 3.94 -4.75 -2.32
N GLY A 22 5.06 -5.41 -2.10
CA GLY A 22 6.31 -4.71 -1.95
C GLY A 22 7.47 -5.67 -1.89
N THR A 23 8.54 -5.31 -2.58
CA THR A 23 9.81 -6.03 -2.51
C THR A 23 10.94 -5.05 -2.24
N THR A 24 12.17 -5.55 -2.15
CA THR A 24 13.35 -4.70 -2.15
C THR A 24 14.16 -5.02 -3.39
N ARG A 25 15.01 -4.08 -3.85
CA ARG A 25 15.95 -4.37 -4.95
C ARG A 25 16.82 -5.60 -4.64
N LYS A 26 17.15 -5.81 -3.36
CA LYS A 26 17.91 -6.97 -2.91
C LYS A 26 17.12 -8.26 -3.08
N ASP A 27 15.88 -8.29 -2.61
CA ASP A 27 15.03 -9.49 -2.66
C ASP A 27 14.56 -9.81 -4.09
N ALA A 28 14.35 -8.78 -4.91
CA ALA A 28 13.98 -8.92 -6.32
C ALA A 28 15.16 -9.29 -7.24
N GLY A 29 16.41 -9.12 -6.77
CA GLY A 29 17.62 -9.42 -7.53
C GLY A 29 18.04 -8.37 -8.56
N SER A 30 17.14 -7.52 -9.05
CA SER A 30 17.48 -6.41 -9.97
C SER A 30 16.55 -5.20 -9.80
N ALA A 31 16.92 -4.08 -10.43
CA ALA A 31 16.08 -2.88 -10.45
C ALA A 31 14.82 -3.10 -11.32
N GLU A 32 14.96 -3.77 -12.45
CA GLU A 32 13.85 -4.10 -13.36
C GLU A 32 12.86 -5.05 -12.67
N ALA A 33 13.36 -6.09 -12.00
CA ALA A 33 12.53 -7.02 -11.24
C ALA A 33 11.84 -6.32 -10.06
N PHE A 34 12.52 -5.39 -9.37
CA PHE A 34 11.90 -4.57 -8.35
C PHE A 34 10.74 -3.73 -8.91
N VAL A 35 10.95 -3.02 -10.03
CA VAL A 35 9.90 -2.19 -10.65
C VAL A 35 8.73 -3.06 -11.14
N LYS A 36 9.02 -4.21 -11.77
CA LYS A 36 7.99 -5.16 -12.21
C LYS A 36 7.09 -5.60 -11.04
N ILE A 37 7.70 -5.96 -9.90
CA ILE A 37 6.97 -6.48 -8.74
C ILE A 37 6.28 -5.37 -7.97
N ASP A 38 6.99 -4.28 -7.66
CA ASP A 38 6.54 -3.25 -6.73
C ASP A 38 5.55 -2.28 -7.39
N HIS A 39 5.74 -1.97 -8.67
CA HIS A 39 4.86 -1.08 -9.46
C HIS A 39 4.00 -1.85 -10.44
N GLY A 40 4.59 -2.68 -11.30
CA GLY A 40 3.85 -3.41 -12.33
C GLY A 40 2.70 -4.26 -11.78
N TYR A 41 2.96 -5.09 -10.76
CA TYR A 41 1.90 -5.89 -10.14
C TYR A 41 0.90 -5.07 -9.34
N THR A 42 1.33 -3.96 -8.73
CA THR A 42 0.44 -3.03 -8.01
C THR A 42 -0.58 -2.39 -8.95
N VAL A 43 -0.11 -1.84 -10.07
CA VAL A 43 -0.97 -1.21 -11.10
C VAL A 43 -1.88 -2.25 -11.74
N LYS A 44 -1.35 -3.43 -12.08
CA LYS A 44 -2.14 -4.52 -12.64
C LYS A 44 -3.26 -4.96 -11.70
N PHE A 45 -2.96 -5.13 -10.41
CA PHE A 45 -3.95 -5.46 -9.39
C PHE A 45 -5.00 -4.36 -9.23
N GLY A 46 -4.58 -3.08 -9.22
CA GLY A 46 -5.48 -1.94 -9.23
C GLY A 46 -6.45 -1.97 -10.41
N SER A 47 -5.95 -2.13 -11.63
CA SER A 47 -6.79 -2.22 -12.83
C SER A 47 -7.81 -3.35 -12.71
N LEU A 48 -7.38 -4.55 -12.34
CA LEU A 48 -8.28 -5.70 -12.21
C LEU A 48 -9.36 -5.47 -11.15
N CYS A 49 -9.02 -4.90 -10.00
CA CYS A 49 -10.00 -4.53 -8.98
C CYS A 49 -11.02 -3.52 -9.52
N LYS A 50 -10.55 -2.48 -10.23
CA LYS A 50 -11.41 -1.44 -10.81
C LYS A 50 -12.36 -2.02 -11.86
N ASP A 51 -11.84 -2.84 -12.76
CA ASP A 51 -12.58 -3.46 -13.85
C ASP A 51 -13.67 -4.42 -13.34
N HIS A 52 -13.48 -4.97 -12.14
CA HIS A 52 -14.43 -5.88 -11.48
C HIS A 52 -15.31 -5.20 -10.42
N GLY A 53 -15.32 -3.87 -10.38
CA GLY A 53 -16.29 -3.11 -9.59
C GLY A 53 -15.92 -2.87 -8.13
N VAL A 54 -14.67 -3.18 -7.72
CA VAL A 54 -14.17 -2.80 -6.39
C VAL A 54 -14.23 -1.28 -6.28
N LYS A 55 -14.85 -0.80 -5.19
CA LYS A 55 -15.09 0.64 -5.00
C LYS A 55 -13.99 1.30 -4.18
N HIS A 56 -13.47 0.60 -3.18
CA HIS A 56 -12.52 1.16 -2.22
C HIS A 56 -11.15 0.46 -2.34
N PHE A 57 -10.11 1.23 -2.62
CA PHE A 57 -8.77 0.70 -2.83
C PHE A 57 -7.78 1.24 -1.80
N HIS A 58 -7.24 0.35 -0.97
CA HIS A 58 -6.22 0.66 0.01
C HIS A 58 -4.84 0.29 -0.54
N LEU A 59 -3.97 1.27 -0.69
CA LEU A 59 -2.60 1.10 -1.18
C LEU A 59 -1.60 1.29 -0.03
N LEU A 60 -0.76 0.29 0.23
CA LEU A 60 0.34 0.41 1.17
C LEU A 60 1.63 0.88 0.47
N THR A 61 2.09 2.08 0.80
CA THR A 61 3.37 2.64 0.35
C THR A 61 4.32 2.85 1.53
N SER A 62 4.99 4.00 1.59
CA SER A 62 5.93 4.32 2.66
C SER A 62 6.07 5.82 2.86
N MET A 63 6.54 6.20 4.03
CA MET A 63 6.95 7.57 4.31
C MET A 63 8.06 8.00 3.34
N GLY A 64 7.94 9.19 2.74
CA GLY A 64 8.89 9.70 1.76
C GLY A 64 8.66 9.23 0.32
N SER A 65 7.56 8.52 0.03
CA SER A 65 7.14 8.22 -1.34
C SER A 65 7.01 9.52 -2.15
N ASN A 66 7.74 9.58 -3.27
CA ASN A 66 7.85 10.77 -4.10
C ASN A 66 8.18 10.36 -5.54
N PRO A 67 7.26 10.51 -6.50
CA PRO A 67 7.44 10.10 -7.90
C PRO A 67 8.56 10.85 -8.62
N ASN A 68 8.96 12.02 -8.10
CA ASN A 68 10.06 12.83 -8.60
C ASN A 68 11.41 12.53 -7.92
N SER A 69 11.49 11.49 -7.09
CA SER A 69 12.74 11.15 -6.40
C SER A 69 13.80 10.62 -7.37
N TRP A 70 15.06 10.95 -7.11
CA TRP A 70 16.21 10.34 -7.79
C TRP A 70 16.48 8.90 -7.33
N PHE A 71 15.96 8.52 -6.16
CA PHE A 71 16.15 7.18 -5.61
C PHE A 71 15.03 6.23 -6.04
N LEU A 72 15.41 5.05 -6.51
CA LEU A 72 14.49 4.05 -7.07
C LEU A 72 13.30 3.73 -6.15
N TYR A 73 13.54 3.44 -4.86
CA TYR A 73 12.47 3.01 -3.95
C TYR A 73 11.38 4.08 -3.72
N PRO A 74 11.68 5.30 -3.23
CA PRO A 74 10.67 6.35 -3.06
C PRO A 74 10.07 6.80 -4.38
N LYS A 75 10.83 6.75 -5.50
CA LYS A 75 10.31 7.01 -6.84
C LYS A 75 9.20 6.04 -7.20
N THR A 76 9.49 4.74 -7.16
CA THR A 76 8.52 3.69 -7.51
C THR A 76 7.30 3.71 -6.60
N LYS A 77 7.49 3.87 -5.28
CA LYS A 77 6.34 4.02 -4.36
C LYS A 77 5.51 5.26 -4.64
N GLY A 78 6.12 6.38 -5.04
CA GLY A 78 5.41 7.58 -5.45
C GLY A 78 4.63 7.40 -6.76
N GLN A 79 5.21 6.71 -7.73
CA GLN A 79 4.56 6.37 -9.00
C GLN A 79 3.34 5.46 -8.77
N ASN A 80 3.44 4.48 -7.86
CA ASN A 80 2.28 3.67 -7.48
C ASN A 80 1.12 4.54 -7.00
N GLU A 81 1.40 5.59 -6.22
CA GLU A 81 0.35 6.47 -5.72
C GLU A 81 -0.28 7.29 -6.83
N GLU A 82 0.51 7.83 -7.76
CA GLU A 82 -0.01 8.56 -8.93
C GLU A 82 -0.92 7.68 -9.77
N ASP A 83 -0.43 6.53 -10.22
CA ASP A 83 -1.19 5.64 -11.10
C ASP A 83 -2.47 5.12 -10.45
N ILE A 84 -2.44 4.77 -9.15
CA ILE A 84 -3.64 4.32 -8.44
C ILE A 84 -4.64 5.47 -8.23
N LYS A 85 -4.18 6.71 -7.99
CA LYS A 85 -5.08 7.87 -7.93
C LYS A 85 -5.75 8.13 -9.28
N GLU A 86 -5.02 7.95 -10.38
CA GLU A 86 -5.54 8.13 -11.74
C GLU A 86 -6.62 7.10 -12.12
N MET A 87 -6.63 5.92 -11.51
CA MET A 87 -7.70 4.92 -11.69
C MET A 87 -9.05 5.34 -11.12
N ASP A 88 -9.09 6.42 -10.34
CA ASP A 88 -10.30 7.11 -9.92
C ASP A 88 -11.33 6.19 -9.23
N PHE A 89 -10.86 5.34 -8.30
CA PHE A 89 -11.75 4.57 -7.42
C PHE A 89 -12.76 5.48 -6.69
N ALA A 90 -13.88 4.92 -6.25
CA ALA A 90 -14.83 5.69 -5.43
C ALA A 90 -14.13 6.21 -4.18
N ARG A 91 -13.24 5.39 -3.59
CA ARG A 91 -12.33 5.77 -2.52
C ARG A 91 -10.94 5.18 -2.75
N THR A 92 -9.91 6.00 -2.57
CA THR A 92 -8.50 5.57 -2.55
C THR A 92 -7.86 5.97 -1.23
N THR A 93 -7.31 5.00 -0.50
CA THR A 93 -6.63 5.25 0.77
C THR A 93 -5.17 4.82 0.69
N ILE A 94 -4.25 5.75 0.91
CA ILE A 94 -2.81 5.51 0.81
C ILE A 94 -2.20 5.51 2.20
N TRP A 95 -1.53 4.42 2.54
CA TRP A 95 -0.87 4.22 3.82
C TRP A 95 0.63 4.44 3.66
N ARG A 96 1.18 5.49 4.28
CA ARG A 96 2.60 5.84 4.26
C ARG A 96 3.25 5.61 5.62
N PRO A 97 3.36 4.36 6.10
CA PRO A 97 4.06 4.10 7.34
C PRO A 97 5.54 4.44 7.21
N GLY A 98 6.16 4.78 8.34
CA GLY A 98 7.60 4.82 8.51
C GLY A 98 8.16 3.40 8.58
N LEU A 99 9.22 3.23 9.36
CA LEU A 99 9.86 1.92 9.54
C LEU A 99 8.86 0.89 10.08
N LEU A 100 8.75 -0.27 9.43
CA LEU A 100 7.85 -1.33 9.88
C LEU A 100 8.53 -2.27 10.87
N GLY A 101 7.88 -2.49 12.02
CA GLY A 101 8.30 -3.48 13.01
C GLY A 101 7.77 -4.87 12.66
N ARG A 102 8.64 -5.70 12.08
CA ARG A 102 8.30 -7.05 11.55
C ARG A 102 8.80 -8.21 12.41
N GLY A 103 9.24 -7.97 13.65
CA GLY A 103 9.84 -8.99 14.50
C GLY A 103 11.06 -9.65 13.84
N ASP A 104 11.10 -10.99 13.82
CA ASP A 104 12.20 -11.78 13.24
C ASP A 104 12.36 -11.59 11.71
N LYS A 105 11.29 -11.14 11.04
CA LYS A 105 11.30 -10.83 9.60
C LYS A 105 11.81 -9.40 9.32
N ALA A 106 12.33 -8.69 10.33
CA ALA A 106 12.91 -7.38 10.14
C ALA A 106 14.11 -7.45 9.19
N ARG A 107 14.08 -6.60 8.17
CA ARG A 107 15.17 -6.50 7.18
C ARG A 107 16.43 -5.94 7.84
N LEU A 108 17.59 -6.18 7.25
CA LEU A 108 18.89 -5.71 7.77
C LEU A 108 18.90 -4.19 8.05
N VAL A 109 18.28 -3.38 7.19
CA VAL A 109 18.17 -1.92 7.38
C VAL A 109 17.17 -1.58 8.49
N GLU A 110 16.08 -2.34 8.64
CA GLU A 110 15.11 -2.16 9.71
C GLU A 110 15.72 -2.47 11.09
N LYS A 111 16.59 -3.48 11.17
CA LYS A 111 17.32 -3.81 12.42
C LYS A 111 18.27 -2.68 12.86
N LEU A 112 18.91 -1.99 11.92
CA LEU A 112 19.82 -0.88 12.22
C LEU A 112 19.09 0.44 12.52
N ALA A 113 17.93 0.67 11.90
CA ALA A 113 17.14 1.89 12.10
C ALA A 113 16.30 1.92 13.39
N LYS A 114 16.09 0.77 14.07
CA LYS A 114 15.39 0.66 15.37
C LYS A 114 15.98 1.55 16.47
N TYR A 115 17.25 1.93 16.36
CA TYR A 115 17.92 2.76 17.36
C TYR A 115 17.70 4.27 17.18
N VAL A 116 17.09 4.69 16.07
CA VAL A 116 16.93 6.11 15.71
C VAL A 116 15.47 6.53 15.61
N SER A 117 14.53 5.59 15.43
CA SER A 117 13.11 5.89 15.30
C SER A 117 12.22 4.78 15.85
N SER A 118 11.04 5.15 16.34
CA SER A 118 10.00 4.20 16.75
C SER A 118 9.43 3.50 15.52
N GLU A 119 9.49 2.17 15.51
CA GLU A 119 8.91 1.36 14.44
C GLU A 119 7.37 1.34 14.53
N MET A 120 6.70 1.27 13.37
CA MET A 120 5.28 1.02 13.24
C MET A 120 5.04 -0.49 13.30
N PRO A 121 4.44 -1.04 14.38
CA PRO A 121 4.15 -2.46 14.44
C PRO A 121 3.20 -2.86 13.31
N VAL A 122 3.53 -3.89 12.55
CA VAL A 122 2.68 -4.33 11.41
C VAL A 122 1.26 -4.68 11.85
N ALA A 123 1.10 -5.24 13.06
CA ALA A 123 -0.21 -5.54 13.63
C ALA A 123 -1.05 -4.27 13.84
N ARG A 124 -0.43 -3.17 14.27
CA ARG A 124 -1.11 -1.89 14.45
C ARG A 124 -1.53 -1.28 13.12
N LEU A 125 -0.64 -1.31 12.13
CA LEU A 125 -0.96 -0.85 10.78
C LEU A 125 -2.13 -1.65 10.18
N ALA A 126 -2.08 -2.98 10.26
CA ALA A 126 -3.17 -3.83 9.78
C ALA A 126 -4.49 -3.56 10.52
N HIS A 127 -4.42 -3.33 11.83
CA HIS A 127 -5.58 -2.94 12.63
C HIS A 127 -6.19 -1.63 12.11
N ALA A 128 -5.37 -0.57 11.93
CA ALA A 128 -5.84 0.71 11.41
C ALA A 128 -6.47 0.57 10.01
N MET A 129 -5.82 -0.20 9.12
CA MET A 129 -6.30 -0.44 7.77
C MET A 129 -7.69 -1.10 7.76
N ARG A 130 -7.91 -2.07 8.66
CA ARG A 130 -9.20 -2.74 8.81
C ARG A 130 -10.28 -1.80 9.34
N LEU A 131 -10.02 -1.10 10.46
CA LEU A 131 -10.99 -0.18 11.06
C LEU A 131 -11.43 0.91 10.08
N HIS A 132 -10.47 1.48 9.35
CA HIS A 132 -10.76 2.52 8.36
C HIS A 132 -11.61 1.99 7.20
N ALA A 133 -11.33 0.77 6.71
CA ALA A 133 -12.16 0.16 5.68
C ALA A 133 -13.59 -0.10 6.17
N GLU A 134 -13.76 -0.61 7.39
CA GLU A 134 -15.08 -0.78 8.02
C GLU A 134 -15.82 0.56 8.15
N HIS A 135 -15.13 1.61 8.61
CA HIS A 135 -15.69 2.94 8.74
C HIS A 135 -16.18 3.52 7.40
N ILE A 136 -15.41 3.38 6.32
CA ILE A 136 -15.82 3.84 4.99
C ILE A 136 -17.06 3.07 4.49
N LEU A 137 -17.13 1.77 4.73
CA LEU A 137 -18.28 0.97 4.31
C LEU A 137 -19.57 1.41 5.03
N GLU A 138 -19.44 1.91 6.26
CA GLU A 138 -20.55 2.45 7.05
C GLU A 138 -20.85 3.92 6.74
N ASN A 139 -19.89 4.70 6.22
CA ASN A 139 -19.98 6.14 6.05
C ASN A 139 -19.38 6.61 4.71
N ASP A 140 -20.24 6.96 3.75
CA ASP A 140 -19.81 7.41 2.40
C ASP A 140 -19.50 8.92 2.31
N GLU A 141 -19.15 9.57 3.41
CA GLU A 141 -18.84 11.02 3.44
C GLU A 141 -17.34 11.34 3.41
N SER A 142 -16.46 10.34 3.41
CA SER A 142 -15.00 10.55 3.40
C SER A 142 -14.52 11.33 2.16
N PRO A 143 -13.27 11.83 2.12
CA PRO A 143 -12.66 12.31 0.90
C PRO A 143 -12.48 11.21 -0.16
N LYS A 144 -12.42 11.57 -1.45
CA LYS A 144 -12.19 10.58 -2.52
C LYS A 144 -10.80 9.92 -2.42
N VAL A 145 -9.82 10.70 -1.98
CA VAL A 145 -8.44 10.24 -1.77
C VAL A 145 -7.98 10.68 -0.38
N GLU A 146 -7.47 9.73 0.41
CA GLU A 146 -6.91 9.96 1.73
C GLU A 146 -5.49 9.41 1.81
N ILE A 147 -4.61 10.09 2.56
CA ILE A 147 -3.23 9.68 2.74
C ILE A 147 -2.89 9.75 4.23
N PHE A 148 -2.49 8.62 4.82
CA PHE A 148 -2.21 8.50 6.25
C PHE A 148 -0.73 8.23 6.51
N GLY A 149 -0.11 9.07 7.35
CA GLY A 149 1.22 8.85 7.89
C GLY A 149 1.16 8.18 9.27
N ASN A 150 2.31 8.09 9.94
CA ASN A 150 2.39 7.41 11.24
C ASN A 150 1.43 8.00 12.30
N LYS A 151 1.20 9.31 12.29
CA LYS A 151 0.36 9.96 13.29
C LYS A 151 -1.10 9.52 13.12
N GLU A 152 -1.60 9.56 11.89
CA GLU A 152 -2.97 9.18 11.55
C GLU A 152 -3.19 7.68 11.74
N ILE A 153 -2.25 6.84 11.30
CA ILE A 153 -2.29 5.37 11.52
C ILE A 153 -2.42 5.04 13.01
N ASN A 154 -1.63 5.70 13.87
CA ASN A 154 -1.71 5.49 15.31
C ASN A 154 -2.98 6.06 15.95
N ALA A 155 -3.64 7.05 15.33
CA ALA A 155 -4.90 7.59 15.82
C ALA A 155 -6.04 6.61 15.51
N ILE A 156 -6.13 6.14 14.27
CA ILE A 156 -7.14 5.17 13.83
C ILE A 156 -7.04 3.87 14.65
N ALA A 157 -5.84 3.35 14.89
CA ALA A 157 -5.66 2.10 15.66
C ALA A 157 -5.91 2.21 17.17
N LYS A 158 -6.35 3.36 17.70
CA LYS A 158 -6.71 3.54 19.12
C LYS A 158 -8.21 3.44 19.36
N GLU A 159 -9.02 3.50 18.31
CA GLU A 159 -10.45 3.24 18.34
C GLU A 159 -10.73 1.75 18.58
#